data_AF-A0A3C0WC10-F1
#
_entry.id   AF-A0A3C0WC10-F1
#
_cell.length_a   1.000
_cell.length_b   1.000
_cell.length_c   1.000
_cell.angle_alpha   90.00
_cell.angle_beta   90.00
_cell.angle_gamma   90.00
#
_symmetry.space_group_name_H-M   'P 1'
#
loop_
_entity.id
_entity.type
_entity.pdbx_description
1 polymer ?
#
loop_
_entity_poly.entity_id
_entity_poly.type
_entity_poly.pdbx_seq_one_letter_code
_entity_poly.pdbx_strand_id
1 'polypeptide(L)'
;MTGPESYQKVIIIVWQASDLLTVHFNILQNYRFGGIMYNEEAYTIYQQAEAFKLAYERCMMCINQNGAIILPIPAMVNSAFSVELFLKAVIKERTGECRSHKLSDLFNRLPIEIQQEIMNDTNHSDFETQIERFSDAFVDFRYIYEDIFKTKDLNLKFWEDFSSAIYKIVPTHIAQKGAPLYIDPSIK
;
A
#
# COMPACT_ATOMS: atom_id res chain seq x y z
N MET A 1 29.61 -37.83 -26.97
CA MET A 1 28.96 -37.46 -25.70
C MET A 1 28.00 -36.31 -26.00
N THR A 2 26.73 -36.57 -25.75
CA THR A 2 25.56 -35.74 -26.05
C THR A 2 25.41 -34.59 -25.06
N GLY A 3 25.13 -33.39 -25.57
CA GLY A 3 24.56 -32.28 -24.80
C GLY A 3 23.69 -31.44 -25.75
N PRO A 4 22.36 -31.38 -25.55
CA PRO A 4 21.44 -30.73 -26.47
C PRO A 4 21.24 -29.23 -26.17
N GLU A 5 21.02 -28.52 -27.27
CA GLU A 5 20.32 -27.27 -27.54
C GLU A 5 19.62 -26.49 -26.40
N SER A 6 19.78 -25.16 -26.51
CA SER A 6 18.77 -24.11 -26.29
C SER A 6 18.34 -23.74 -24.86
N TYR A 7 18.69 -22.52 -24.44
CA TYR A 7 17.76 -21.69 -23.67
C TYR A 7 17.65 -20.33 -24.35
N GLN A 8 16.44 -20.06 -24.83
CA GLN A 8 16.07 -18.92 -25.66
C GLN A 8 16.28 -17.59 -24.94
N LYS A 9 16.80 -16.60 -25.67
CA LYS A 9 16.47 -15.19 -25.44
C LYS A 9 14.95 -15.05 -25.50
N VAL A 10 14.34 -14.60 -24.42
CA VAL A 10 13.00 -14.00 -24.48
C VAL A 10 13.15 -12.53 -24.13
N ILE A 11 13.25 -11.71 -25.17
CA ILE A 11 12.97 -10.28 -25.12
C ILE A 11 11.45 -10.17 -25.25
N ILE A 12 10.78 -9.53 -24.30
CA ILE A 12 9.44 -8.96 -24.53
C ILE A 12 9.49 -7.50 -24.12
N ILE A 13 9.30 -6.63 -25.11
CA ILE A 13 9.14 -5.18 -24.95
C ILE A 13 7.65 -4.88 -24.71
N VAL A 14 7.40 -4.14 -23.61
CA VAL A 14 6.38 -3.10 -23.32
C VAL A 14 5.12 -3.06 -24.19
N TRP A 15 3.91 -2.90 -23.62
CA TRP A 15 2.88 -2.02 -24.22
C TRP A 15 1.92 -1.36 -23.21
N GLN A 16 1.35 -0.25 -23.71
CA GLN A 16 0.57 0.83 -23.10
C GLN A 16 -0.77 0.42 -22.47
N ALA A 17 -1.29 1.40 -21.72
CA ALA A 17 -2.65 1.51 -21.21
C ALA A 17 -3.75 1.17 -22.24
N SER A 18 -4.19 -0.07 -22.24
CA SER A 18 -5.57 -0.50 -22.46
C SER A 18 -5.65 -1.93 -21.92
N ASP A 19 -6.77 -2.30 -21.30
CA ASP A 19 -7.12 -3.66 -20.85
C ASP A 19 -6.76 -4.00 -19.40
N LEU A 20 -7.62 -3.49 -18.51
CA LEU A 20 -7.65 -3.58 -17.04
C LEU A 20 -7.79 -4.99 -16.42
N LEU A 21 -7.58 -6.11 -17.12
CA LEU A 21 -7.95 -7.43 -16.57
C LEU A 21 -6.99 -8.62 -16.77
N THR A 22 -5.75 -8.43 -17.23
CA THR A 22 -4.79 -9.57 -17.30
C THR A 22 -3.43 -9.23 -16.70
N VAL A 23 -3.34 -9.23 -15.38
CA VAL A 23 -2.06 -9.39 -14.66
C VAL A 23 -2.09 -10.76 -13.99
N HIS A 24 -1.89 -11.82 -14.80
CA HIS A 24 -1.67 -13.16 -14.27
C HIS A 24 -0.17 -13.33 -13.99
N PHE A 25 0.16 -13.37 -12.69
CA PHE A 25 1.23 -14.14 -12.05
C PHE A 25 2.13 -14.94 -13.02
N ASN A 26 3.29 -14.40 -13.40
CA ASN A 26 4.36 -15.17 -14.07
C ASN A 26 5.75 -14.55 -13.89
N ILE A 27 6.16 -14.31 -12.64
CA ILE A 27 7.59 -14.14 -12.30
C ILE A 27 7.85 -14.91 -10.99
N LEU A 28 7.84 -16.25 -11.06
CA LEU A 28 8.09 -17.16 -9.93
C LEU A 28 9.28 -18.09 -10.17
N GLN A 29 10.25 -17.70 -11.01
CA GLN A 29 11.44 -18.51 -11.20
C GLN A 29 12.70 -17.64 -11.17
N ASN A 30 13.34 -17.62 -10.00
CA ASN A 30 14.78 -17.49 -9.81
C ASN A 30 15.46 -16.19 -10.27
N TYR A 31 15.49 -15.17 -9.42
CA TYR A 31 16.55 -14.17 -9.44
C TYR A 31 17.11 -13.92 -8.04
N ARG A 32 18.04 -14.79 -7.60
CA ARG A 32 19.01 -14.45 -6.56
C ARG A 32 19.99 -13.42 -7.13
N PHE A 33 19.68 -12.14 -6.99
CA PHE A 33 20.70 -11.09 -7.12
C PHE A 33 21.23 -10.76 -5.72
N GLY A 34 22.50 -11.09 -5.46
CA GLY A 34 23.29 -10.48 -4.38
C GLY A 34 23.02 -10.93 -2.93
N GLY A 35 22.27 -12.01 -2.68
CA GLY A 35 22.11 -12.53 -1.32
C GLY A 35 21.21 -11.72 -0.39
N ILE A 36 20.46 -10.75 -0.92
CA ILE A 36 19.38 -10.08 -0.19
C ILE A 36 18.10 -10.89 -0.40
N MET A 37 17.53 -11.40 0.70
CA MET A 37 16.26 -12.12 0.69
C MET A 37 15.13 -11.10 0.57
N TYR A 38 14.56 -10.97 -0.63
CA TYR A 38 13.32 -10.21 -0.84
C TYR A 38 12.14 -11.03 -0.33
N ASN A 39 11.22 -10.40 0.40
CA ASN A 39 9.96 -11.05 0.75
C ASN A 39 8.97 -10.90 -0.42
N GLU A 40 8.92 -11.89 -1.30
CA GLU A 40 8.03 -11.86 -2.48
C GLU A 40 6.55 -11.67 -2.12
N GLU A 41 6.12 -12.18 -0.97
CA GLU A 41 4.76 -11.98 -0.46
C GLU A 41 4.54 -10.52 -0.07
N ALA A 42 5.48 -9.89 0.63
CA ALA A 42 5.41 -8.47 0.99
C ALA A 42 5.31 -7.57 -0.25
N TYR A 43 6.12 -7.85 -1.29
CA TYR A 43 6.07 -7.11 -2.54
C TYR A 43 4.76 -7.32 -3.31
N THR A 44 4.17 -8.52 -3.22
CA THR A 44 2.85 -8.79 -3.81
C THR A 44 1.75 -8.00 -3.10
N ILE A 45 1.78 -7.95 -1.75
CA ILE A 45 0.86 -7.14 -0.95
C ILE A 45 1.02 -5.65 -1.30
N TYR A 46 2.25 -5.17 -1.44
CA TYR A 46 2.54 -3.78 -1.84
C TYR A 46 1.95 -3.43 -3.21
N GLN A 47 2.13 -4.28 -4.23
CA GLN A 47 1.55 -4.04 -5.56
C GLN A 47 0.02 -4.01 -5.52
N GLN A 48 -0.59 -4.84 -4.67
CA GLN A 48 -2.03 -4.80 -4.46
C GLN A 48 -2.45 -3.49 -3.79
N ALA A 49 -1.69 -3.00 -2.79
CA ALA A 49 -1.92 -1.70 -2.16
C ALA A 49 -1.90 -0.55 -3.18
N GLU A 50 -0.88 -0.50 -4.04
CA GLU A 50 -0.76 0.50 -5.11
C GLU A 50 -1.95 0.43 -6.09
N ALA A 51 -2.45 -0.76 -6.44
CA ALA A 51 -3.62 -0.89 -7.29
C ALA A 51 -4.90 -0.31 -6.64
N PHE A 52 -5.10 -0.52 -5.34
CA PHE A 52 -6.23 0.05 -4.60
C PHE A 52 -6.08 1.56 -4.38
N LYS A 53 -4.87 2.06 -4.15
CA LYS A 53 -4.57 3.49 -4.15
C LYS A 53 -4.94 4.15 -5.48
N LEU A 54 -4.55 3.55 -6.61
CA LEU A 54 -4.92 4.05 -7.94
C LEU A 54 -6.44 4.06 -8.15
N ALA A 55 -7.15 3.04 -7.64
CA ALA A 55 -8.61 3.02 -7.68
C ALA A 55 -9.23 4.16 -6.84
N TYR A 56 -8.68 4.44 -5.66
CA TYR A 56 -9.06 5.60 -4.84
C TYR A 56 -8.87 6.91 -5.61
N GLU A 57 -7.67 7.15 -6.16
CA GLU A 57 -7.36 8.37 -6.91
C GLU A 57 -8.33 8.59 -8.09
N ARG A 58 -8.64 7.52 -8.83
CA ARG A 58 -9.63 7.58 -9.92
C ARG A 58 -11.03 7.94 -9.43
N CYS A 59 -11.46 7.40 -8.30
CA CYS A 59 -12.76 7.75 -7.72
C CYS A 59 -12.81 9.23 -7.30
N MET A 60 -11.71 9.77 -6.75
CA MET A 60 -11.59 11.18 -6.37
C MET A 60 -11.64 12.13 -7.58
N MET A 61 -11.22 11.68 -8.77
CA MET A 61 -11.32 12.44 -10.02
C MET A 61 -12.73 12.46 -10.62
N CYS A 62 -13.63 11.56 -10.19
CA CYS A 62 -15.01 11.55 -10.67
C CYS A 62 -15.81 12.66 -9.99
N ILE A 63 -15.87 13.85 -10.61
CA ILE A 63 -16.60 15.01 -10.10
C ILE A 63 -17.83 15.33 -10.95
N ASN A 64 -18.91 15.80 -10.32
CA ASN A 64 -20.10 16.28 -11.01
C ASN A 64 -19.95 17.75 -11.44
N GLN A 65 -20.98 18.28 -12.11
CA GLN A 65 -21.00 19.67 -12.59
C GLN A 65 -20.84 20.74 -11.49
N ASN A 66 -21.10 20.39 -10.22
CA ASN A 66 -20.94 21.28 -9.08
C ASN A 66 -19.58 21.11 -8.38
N GLY A 67 -18.67 20.28 -8.94
CA GLY A 67 -17.37 19.97 -8.35
C GLY A 67 -17.41 18.94 -7.22
N ALA A 68 -18.57 18.32 -6.94
CA ALA A 68 -18.68 17.31 -5.89
C ALA A 68 -18.27 15.93 -6.40
N ILE A 69 -17.57 15.17 -5.56
CA ILE A 69 -17.14 13.80 -5.86
C ILE A 69 -18.38 12.90 -6.02
N ILE A 70 -18.45 12.15 -7.12
CA ILE A 70 -19.54 11.24 -7.49
C ILE A 70 -19.39 9.90 -6.79
N LEU A 71 -18.14 9.44 -6.58
CA LEU A 71 -17.82 8.13 -6.01
C LEU A 71 -17.12 8.24 -4.63
N PRO A 72 -17.65 8.99 -3.65
CA PRO A 72 -16.94 9.24 -2.38
C PRO A 72 -16.81 7.96 -1.55
N ILE A 73 -17.86 7.13 -1.47
CA ILE A 73 -17.80 5.88 -0.70
C ILE A 73 -16.84 4.86 -1.32
N PRO A 74 -16.89 4.56 -2.64
CA PRO A 74 -15.85 3.76 -3.27
C PRO A 74 -14.44 4.31 -3.09
N ALA A 75 -14.25 5.63 -3.13
CA ALA A 75 -12.96 6.25 -2.86
C ALA A 75 -12.46 5.88 -1.45
N MET A 76 -13.28 6.13 -0.42
CA MET A 76 -12.91 5.87 0.97
C MET A 76 -12.63 4.38 1.22
N VAL A 77 -13.42 3.46 0.67
CA VAL A 77 -13.21 2.01 0.80
C VAL A 77 -11.90 1.57 0.17
N ASN A 78 -11.59 2.05 -1.05
CA ASN A 78 -10.33 1.74 -1.72
C ASN A 78 -9.13 2.32 -0.98
N SER A 79 -9.25 3.54 -0.44
CA SER A 79 -8.21 4.15 0.39
C SER A 79 -7.96 3.34 1.66
N ALA A 80 -9.02 2.93 2.36
CA ALA A 80 -8.90 2.14 3.59
C ALA A 80 -8.19 0.81 3.36
N PHE A 81 -8.59 0.10 2.30
CA PHE A 81 -7.96 -1.18 1.99
C PHE A 81 -6.51 -1.03 1.50
N SER A 82 -6.24 0.00 0.72
CA SER A 82 -4.88 0.37 0.30
C SER A 82 -3.96 0.61 1.51
N VAL A 83 -4.40 1.44 2.45
CA VAL A 83 -3.70 1.72 3.71
C VAL A 83 -3.44 0.44 4.51
N GLU A 84 -4.46 -0.40 4.69
CA GLU A 84 -4.32 -1.70 5.37
C GLU A 84 -3.22 -2.54 4.70
N LEU A 85 -3.24 -2.66 3.37
CA LEU A 85 -2.27 -3.45 2.61
C LEU A 85 -0.85 -2.86 2.69
N PHE A 86 -0.68 -1.54 2.64
CA PHE A 86 0.63 -0.91 2.80
C PHE A 86 1.26 -1.23 4.16
N LEU A 87 0.49 -1.09 5.24
CA LEU A 87 0.96 -1.46 6.58
C LEU A 87 1.34 -2.94 6.63
N LYS A 88 0.50 -3.81 6.06
CA LYS A 88 0.75 -5.25 5.98
C LYS A 88 2.02 -5.58 5.20
N ALA A 89 2.29 -4.89 4.09
CA ALA A 89 3.48 -5.10 3.29
C ALA A 89 4.75 -4.84 4.11
N VAL A 90 4.80 -3.71 4.85
CA VAL A 90 5.96 -3.38 5.70
C VAL A 90 6.13 -4.40 6.82
N ILE A 91 5.05 -4.75 7.52
CA ILE A 91 5.11 -5.75 8.59
C ILE A 91 5.61 -7.08 8.05
N LYS A 92 5.09 -7.50 6.88
CA LYS A 92 5.47 -8.76 6.23
C LYS A 92 6.94 -8.74 5.82
N GLU A 93 7.43 -7.64 5.25
CA GLU A 93 8.84 -7.44 4.88
C GLU A 93 9.77 -7.58 6.10
N ARG A 94 9.38 -6.99 7.24
CA ARG A 94 10.25 -6.91 8.43
C ARG A 94 10.16 -8.11 9.36
N THR A 95 8.99 -8.74 9.47
CA THR A 95 8.72 -9.76 10.49
C THR A 95 8.36 -11.13 9.90
N GLY A 96 8.06 -11.20 8.60
CA GLY A 96 7.66 -12.45 7.93
C GLY A 96 6.21 -12.88 8.20
N GLU A 97 5.52 -12.29 9.17
CA GLU A 97 4.14 -12.62 9.53
C GLU A 97 3.27 -11.38 9.67
N CYS A 98 2.09 -11.40 9.05
CA CYS A 98 1.12 -10.34 9.25
C CYS A 98 -0.28 -10.91 9.51
N ARG A 99 -0.81 -10.66 10.72
CA ARG A 99 -2.16 -11.02 11.13
C ARG A 99 -2.80 -9.80 11.80
N SER A 100 -3.87 -9.31 11.20
CA SER A 100 -4.87 -8.35 11.72
C SER A 100 -5.50 -7.64 10.51
N HIS A 101 -6.67 -7.06 10.70
CA HIS A 101 -7.29 -6.11 9.78
C HIS A 101 -7.47 -4.72 10.41
N LYS A 102 -7.21 -4.61 11.72
CA LYS A 102 -7.37 -3.36 12.46
C LYS A 102 -6.20 -2.44 12.22
N LEU A 103 -6.48 -1.19 11.83
CA LEU A 103 -5.42 -0.22 11.51
C LEU A 103 -4.55 0.12 12.72
N SER A 104 -5.12 0.27 13.92
CA SER A 104 -4.31 0.54 15.13
C SER A 104 -3.37 -0.63 15.45
N ASP A 105 -3.86 -1.86 15.41
CA ASP A 105 -3.03 -3.07 15.59
C ASP A 105 -1.91 -3.17 14.56
N LEU A 106 -2.22 -2.91 13.28
CA LEU A 106 -1.22 -2.95 12.21
C LEU A 106 -0.17 -1.85 12.40
N PHE A 107 -0.59 -0.63 12.72
CA PHE A 107 0.31 0.49 12.97
C PHE A 107 1.25 0.21 14.14
N ASN A 108 0.73 -0.28 15.27
CA ASN A 108 1.51 -0.62 16.46
C ASN A 108 2.53 -1.75 16.21
N ARG A 109 2.34 -2.55 15.15
CA ARG A 109 3.25 -3.62 14.74
C ARG A 109 4.32 -3.17 13.74
N LEU A 110 4.27 -1.94 13.24
CA LEU A 110 5.34 -1.39 12.42
C LEU A 110 6.64 -1.23 13.25
N PRO A 111 7.82 -1.23 12.62
CA PRO A 111 9.04 -0.73 13.26
C PRO A 111 8.83 0.68 13.83
N ILE A 112 9.41 0.95 15.00
CA ILE A 112 9.19 2.20 15.73
C ILE A 112 9.61 3.43 14.93
N GLU A 113 10.63 3.30 14.09
CA GLU A 113 11.13 4.37 13.23
C GLU A 113 10.06 4.80 12.21
N ILE A 114 9.38 3.82 11.60
CA ILE A 114 8.32 4.06 10.62
C ILE A 114 7.07 4.64 11.30
N GLN A 115 6.73 4.16 12.51
CA GLN A 115 5.65 4.76 13.30
C GLN A 115 5.91 6.25 13.55
N GLN A 116 7.12 6.60 13.98
CA GLN A 116 7.52 7.98 14.24
C GLN A 116 7.52 8.83 12.96
N GLU A 117 8.02 8.32 11.84
CA GLU A 117 7.94 9.03 10.55
C GLU A 117 6.49 9.39 10.19
N ILE A 118 5.56 8.43 10.31
CA ILE A 118 4.14 8.64 10.02
C ILE A 118 3.50 9.63 11.01
N MET A 119 3.75 9.47 12.32
CA MET A 119 3.21 10.39 13.34
C MET A 119 3.71 11.82 13.16
N ASN A 120 4.99 11.99 12.80
CA ASN A 120 5.56 13.30 12.57
C ASN A 120 5.04 13.95 11.28
N ASP A 121 4.84 13.18 10.21
CA ASP A 121 4.33 13.69 8.93
C ASP A 121 2.85 14.08 9.04
N THR A 122 2.06 13.31 9.79
CA THR A 122 0.65 13.61 10.05
C THR A 122 0.46 14.77 11.03
N ASN A 123 1.31 14.89 12.06
CA ASN A 123 1.30 15.98 13.04
C ASN A 123 -0.05 16.19 13.78
N HIS A 124 -0.72 15.08 14.12
CA HIS A 124 -1.94 15.11 14.94
C HIS A 124 -1.61 14.81 16.40
N SER A 125 -1.98 15.71 17.33
CA SER A 125 -1.74 15.52 18.76
C SER A 125 -2.58 14.39 19.38
N ASP A 126 -3.68 14.01 18.73
CA ASP A 126 -4.62 12.97 19.13
C ASP A 126 -4.51 11.71 18.26
N PHE A 127 -3.36 11.49 17.61
CA PHE A 127 -3.12 10.40 16.66
C PHE A 127 -3.63 9.04 17.13
N GLU A 128 -3.28 8.63 18.35
CA GLU A 128 -3.69 7.32 18.91
C GLU A 128 -5.21 7.17 19.01
N THR A 129 -5.90 8.24 19.38
CA THR A 129 -7.38 8.23 19.44
C THR A 129 -7.97 8.16 18.05
N GLN A 130 -7.40 8.88 17.09
CA GLN A 130 -7.91 8.91 15.73
C GLN A 130 -7.67 7.60 14.99
N ILE A 131 -6.48 7.01 15.10
CA ILE A 131 -6.21 5.73 14.43
C ILE A 131 -7.11 4.61 14.97
N GLU A 132 -7.44 4.62 16.27
CA GLU A 132 -8.37 3.66 16.86
C GLU A 132 -9.79 3.83 16.31
N ARG A 133 -10.25 5.07 16.06
CA ARG A 133 -11.55 5.32 15.42
C ARG A 133 -11.62 4.79 13.98
N PHE A 134 -10.49 4.75 13.29
CA PHE A 134 -10.39 4.21 11.93
C PHE A 134 -9.93 2.74 11.91
N SER A 135 -9.84 2.06 13.06
CA SER A 135 -9.35 0.67 13.11
C SER A 135 -10.11 -0.26 12.18
N ASP A 136 -11.43 -0.12 12.07
CA ASP A 136 -12.29 -0.94 11.21
C ASP A 136 -12.75 -0.18 9.93
N ALA A 137 -12.00 0.82 9.47
CA ALA A 137 -12.37 1.73 8.38
C ALA A 137 -12.84 1.00 7.10
N PHE A 138 -12.19 -0.10 6.72
CA PHE A 138 -12.58 -0.89 5.53
C PHE A 138 -13.99 -1.48 5.65
N VAL A 139 -14.39 -1.89 6.85
CA VAL A 139 -15.75 -2.40 7.11
C VAL A 139 -16.71 -1.22 7.22
N ASP A 140 -16.36 -0.23 8.03
CA ASP A 140 -17.24 0.89 8.38
C ASP A 140 -17.64 1.72 7.15
N PHE A 141 -16.70 2.00 6.23
CA PHE A 141 -17.02 2.79 5.04
C PHE A 141 -18.00 2.07 4.09
N ARG A 142 -18.01 0.74 4.04
CA ARG A 142 -18.94 -0.02 3.18
C ARG A 142 -20.38 0.04 3.68
N TYR A 143 -20.55 0.15 5.01
CA TYR A 143 -21.84 0.12 5.68
C TYR A 143 -22.20 1.46 6.31
N ILE A 144 -21.65 2.57 5.80
CA ILE A 144 -21.90 3.92 6.31
C ILE A 144 -23.39 4.30 6.35
N TYR A 145 -24.20 3.71 5.47
CA TYR A 145 -25.64 3.94 5.44
C TYR A 145 -26.37 3.32 6.64
N GLU A 146 -25.80 2.31 7.30
CA GLU A 146 -26.38 1.62 8.46
C GLU A 146 -26.24 2.45 9.73
N ASP A 147 -25.17 3.24 9.83
CA ASP A 147 -24.93 4.12 10.95
C ASP A 147 -24.25 5.42 10.49
N ILE A 148 -25.07 6.28 9.88
CA ILE A 148 -24.64 7.61 9.42
C ILE A 148 -24.09 8.44 10.60
N PHE A 149 -24.53 8.17 11.83
CA PHE A 149 -24.08 8.89 13.02
C PHE A 149 -22.72 8.41 13.52
N LYS A 150 -22.36 7.13 13.34
CA LYS A 150 -21.00 6.62 13.63
C LYS A 150 -19.91 7.41 12.89
N THR A 151 -20.24 7.97 11.73
CA THR A 151 -19.28 8.75 10.92
C THR A 151 -19.25 10.24 11.22
N LYS A 152 -20.15 10.77 12.07
CA LYS A 152 -20.13 12.20 12.47
C LYS A 152 -18.87 12.59 13.23
N ASP A 153 -18.32 11.65 13.99
CA ASP A 153 -17.15 11.90 14.84
C ASP A 153 -15.83 11.51 14.15
N LEU A 154 -15.89 11.10 12.88
CA LEU A 154 -14.68 10.81 12.09
C LEU A 154 -14.01 12.12 11.68
N ASN A 155 -12.76 12.28 12.10
CA ASN A 155 -11.91 13.34 11.62
C ASN A 155 -11.37 12.98 10.23
N LEU A 156 -12.09 13.38 9.18
CA LEU A 156 -11.66 13.10 7.80
C LEU A 156 -10.33 13.77 7.44
N LYS A 157 -9.95 14.84 8.14
CA LYS A 157 -8.64 15.46 7.93
C LYS A 157 -7.51 14.57 8.46
N PHE A 158 -7.71 13.95 9.63
CA PHE A 158 -6.79 12.91 10.11
C PHE A 158 -6.64 11.79 9.08
N TRP A 159 -7.75 11.30 8.52
CA TRP A 159 -7.71 10.24 7.50
C TRP A 159 -6.91 10.66 6.25
N GLU A 160 -7.14 11.87 5.75
CA GLU A 160 -6.42 12.42 4.61
C GLU A 160 -4.91 12.50 4.89
N ASP A 161 -4.52 13.08 6.02
CA ASP A 161 -3.12 13.22 6.40
C ASP A 161 -2.47 11.83 6.63
N PHE A 162 -3.16 10.92 7.31
CA PHE A 162 -2.67 9.57 7.60
C PHE A 162 -2.47 8.73 6.34
N SER A 163 -3.48 8.70 5.45
CA SER A 163 -3.37 7.96 4.19
C SER A 163 -2.28 8.56 3.28
N SER A 164 -2.18 9.89 3.22
CA SER A 164 -1.12 10.59 2.49
C SER A 164 0.28 10.24 3.03
N ALA A 165 0.47 10.30 4.35
CA ALA A 165 1.72 9.93 5.00
C ALA A 165 2.12 8.48 4.67
N ILE A 166 1.17 7.54 4.72
CA ILE A 166 1.41 6.15 4.33
C ILE A 166 1.82 6.03 2.86
N TYR A 167 1.11 6.67 1.95
CA TYR A 167 1.41 6.63 0.51
C TYR A 167 2.76 7.25 0.16
N LYS A 168 3.26 8.15 0.99
CA LYS A 168 4.57 8.79 0.86
C LYS A 168 5.69 7.95 1.49
N ILE A 169 5.48 7.44 2.70
CA ILE A 169 6.52 6.83 3.53
C ILE A 169 6.68 5.34 3.20
N VAL A 170 5.60 4.56 3.12
CA VAL A 170 5.71 3.10 2.95
C VAL A 170 6.52 2.69 1.71
N PRO A 171 6.36 3.33 0.53
CA PRO A 171 7.16 2.97 -0.64
C PRO A 171 8.68 3.09 -0.46
N THR A 172 9.17 3.91 0.48
CA THR A 172 10.61 4.04 0.79
C THR A 172 11.14 2.91 1.67
N HIS A 173 10.24 2.17 2.34
CA HIS A 173 10.58 1.09 3.27
C HIS A 173 10.31 -0.32 2.71
N ILE A 174 9.81 -0.42 1.48
CA ILE A 174 9.64 -1.69 0.75
C ILE A 174 10.78 -1.84 -0.26
N ALA A 175 11.45 -2.99 -0.24
CA ALA A 175 12.44 -3.32 -1.25
C ALA A 175 11.76 -3.48 -2.62
N GLN A 176 11.84 -2.44 -3.46
CA GLN A 176 11.26 -2.48 -4.80
C GLN A 176 12.14 -3.36 -5.71
N LYS A 177 11.52 -4.28 -6.46
CA LYS A 177 12.22 -5.09 -7.47
C LYS A 177 13.00 -4.17 -8.42
N GLY A 178 14.35 -4.20 -8.33
CA GLY A 178 15.24 -3.51 -9.27
C GLY A 178 15.87 -2.20 -8.80
N ALA A 179 15.64 -1.73 -7.56
CA ALA A 179 16.38 -0.60 -6.99
C ALA A 179 17.21 -1.08 -5.79
N PRO A 180 18.56 -1.14 -5.88
CA PRO A 180 19.36 -1.28 -4.67
C PRO A 180 19.07 -0.09 -3.76
N LEU A 181 18.94 -0.36 -2.45
CA LEU A 181 19.08 0.68 -1.43
C LEU A 181 20.37 1.45 -1.76
N TYR A 182 20.22 2.74 -2.05
CA TYR A 182 21.33 3.63 -2.30
C TYR A 182 22.31 3.54 -1.11
N ILE A 183 23.51 3.01 -1.34
CA ILE A 183 24.65 3.17 -0.46
C ILE A 183 25.46 4.31 -1.08
N ASP A 184 25.53 5.46 -0.40
CA ASP A 184 26.40 6.56 -0.80
C ASP A 184 27.86 6.09 -0.84
N PRO A 185 28.53 6.05 -2.01
CA PRO A 185 29.92 5.63 -2.13
C PRO A 185 30.92 6.65 -1.56
N SER A 186 30.45 7.83 -1.12
CA SER A 186 31.32 8.92 -0.62
C SER A 186 31.61 8.87 0.87
N ILE A 187 31.05 7.90 1.61
CA ILE A 187 31.51 7.57 2.97
C ILE A 187 32.67 6.58 2.84
N LYS A 188 33.89 7.12 2.75
CA LYS A 188 35.13 6.43 3.10
C LYS A 188 35.66 6.97 4.42
#